data_AF-A0A7W6XJX0-F1
#
_entry.id   AF-A0A7W6XJX0-F1
#
_cell.length_a   1.000
_cell.length_b   1.000
_cell.length_c   1.000
_cell.angle_alpha   90.00
_cell.angle_beta   90.00
_cell.angle_gamma   90.00
#
_symmetry.space_group_name_H-M   'P 1'
#
loop_
_entity.id
_entity.type
_entity.pdbx_description
1 polymer ?
#
loop_
_entity_poly.entity_id
_entity_poly.type
_entity_poly.pdbx_seq_one_letter_code
_entity_poly.pdbx_strand_id
1 'polypeptide(L)'
;MMTNPHRLQLPDDISLFMAFHMLCGFATELYLKAFLIHKGHNERDLRKREIGHDLLKLRSLCLSEGLHHSGMDMLVGLLAKHHKEFEYRYMKRNVTYWTEDLRTIFSAFSHLDRTIDAAIGASASHGVAGGGRWDFPMDEGWRLPGITETR
;
A
#
# COMPACT_ATOMS: atom_id res chain seq x y z
N MET A 1 18.50 -26.58 10.80
CA MET A 1 18.22 -25.17 10.50
C MET A 1 17.50 -24.59 11.72
N MET A 2 18.23 -23.95 12.65
CA MET A 2 17.63 -23.36 13.84
C MET A 2 16.98 -22.02 13.46
N THR A 3 15.67 -22.00 13.28
CA THR A 3 14.89 -20.76 13.31
C THR A 3 14.85 -20.27 14.75
N ASN A 4 15.47 -19.12 15.02
CA ASN A 4 15.42 -18.45 16.31
C ASN A 4 13.93 -18.32 16.75
N PRO A 5 13.50 -18.96 17.84
CA PRO A 5 12.11 -18.89 18.33
C PRO A 5 11.69 -17.48 18.77
N HIS A 6 12.65 -16.54 18.83
CA HIS A 6 12.41 -15.13 19.10
C HIS A 6 12.25 -14.27 17.83
N ARG A 7 12.24 -14.83 16.60
CA ARG A 7 12.02 -14.03 15.38
C ARG A 7 10.64 -13.35 15.29
N LEU A 8 9.68 -13.83 16.09
CA LEU A 8 8.35 -13.25 16.26
C LEU A 8 8.16 -12.61 17.64
N GLN A 9 9.24 -12.35 18.38
CA GLN A 9 9.15 -11.38 19.48
C GLN A 9 9.13 -10.00 18.86
N LEU A 10 7.94 -9.39 18.80
CA LEU A 10 7.71 -7.98 18.48
C LEU A 10 8.80 -7.12 19.14
N PRO A 11 9.82 -6.66 18.40
CA PRO A 11 10.68 -5.62 18.91
C PRO A 11 9.97 -4.30 18.62
N ASP A 12 10.47 -3.22 19.20
CA ASP A 12 10.28 -1.86 18.72
C ASP A 12 10.93 -1.71 17.32
N ASP A 13 10.59 -2.58 16.36
CA ASP A 13 11.21 -2.72 15.04
C ASP A 13 10.64 -1.68 14.09
N ILE A 14 10.92 -0.42 14.47
CA ILE A 14 10.55 0.74 13.69
C ILE A 14 11.18 0.63 12.30
N SER A 15 12.34 -0.02 12.14
CA SER A 15 12.95 -0.25 10.83
C SER A 15 12.09 -1.14 9.93
N LEU A 16 11.62 -2.28 10.43
CA LEU A 16 10.68 -3.14 9.68
C LEU A 16 9.37 -2.41 9.40
N PHE A 17 8.80 -1.75 10.40
CA PHE A 17 7.59 -0.95 10.27
C PHE A 17 7.71 0.08 9.13
N MET A 18 8.80 0.84 9.12
CA MET A 18 9.04 1.91 8.16
C MET A 18 9.25 1.35 6.76
N ALA A 19 10.09 0.31 6.62
CA ALA A 19 10.31 -0.36 5.35
C ALA A 19 9.01 -0.95 4.78
N PHE A 20 8.20 -1.58 5.62
CA PHE A 20 6.91 -2.13 5.24
C PHE A 20 5.95 -1.05 4.73
N HIS A 21 5.72 0.01 5.50
CA HIS A 21 4.79 1.08 5.09
C HIS A 21 5.30 1.85 3.86
N MET A 22 6.63 2.02 3.71
CA MET A 22 7.22 2.56 2.49
C MET A 22 6.85 1.70 1.26
N LEU A 23 7.03 0.38 1.36
CA LEU A 23 6.71 -0.53 0.26
C LEU A 23 5.20 -0.53 -0.04
N CYS A 24 4.35 -0.50 0.97
CA CYS A 24 2.90 -0.37 0.79
C CYS A 24 2.52 0.93 0.08
N GLY A 25 3.17 2.05 0.42
CA GLY A 25 2.97 3.34 -0.23
C GLY A 25 3.28 3.29 -1.72
N PHE A 26 4.43 2.72 -2.07
CA PHE A 26 4.82 2.54 -3.47
C PHE A 26 3.95 1.55 -4.23
N ALA A 27 3.57 0.43 -3.63
CA ALA A 27 2.67 -0.53 -4.25
C ALA A 27 1.32 0.12 -4.58
N THR A 28 0.75 0.87 -3.63
CA THR A 28 -0.49 1.63 -3.83
C THR A 28 -0.32 2.64 -4.96
N GLU A 29 0.76 3.43 -4.96
CA GLU A 29 1.09 4.37 -6.03
C GLU A 29 1.11 3.71 -7.41
N LEU A 30 1.75 2.54 -7.53
CA LEU A 30 1.86 1.80 -8.78
C LEU A 30 0.51 1.28 -9.29
N TYR A 31 -0.33 0.73 -8.42
CA TYR A 31 -1.69 0.31 -8.80
C TYR A 31 -2.51 1.48 -9.37
N LEU A 32 -2.49 2.64 -8.69
CA LEU A 32 -3.24 3.82 -9.13
C LEU A 32 -2.71 4.35 -10.47
N LYS A 33 -1.38 4.41 -10.64
CA LYS A 33 -0.77 4.85 -11.90
C LYS A 33 -1.08 3.89 -13.04
N ALA A 34 -1.02 2.58 -12.82
CA ALA A 34 -1.36 1.58 -13.83
C ALA A 34 -2.79 1.79 -14.35
N PHE A 35 -3.75 2.00 -13.44
CA PHE A 35 -5.13 2.31 -13.79
C PHE A 35 -5.25 3.60 -14.61
N LEU A 36 -4.62 4.69 -14.15
CA LEU A 36 -4.68 5.98 -14.85
C LEU A 36 -4.06 5.91 -16.24
N ILE A 37 -2.93 5.19 -16.40
CA ILE A 37 -2.31 4.96 -17.70
C ILE A 37 -3.26 4.19 -18.62
N HIS A 38 -3.93 3.15 -18.11
CA HIS A 38 -4.95 2.41 -18.87
C HIS A 38 -6.13 3.32 -19.28
N LYS A 39 -6.47 4.33 -18.48
CA LYS A 39 -7.47 5.36 -18.80
C LYS A 39 -6.96 6.46 -19.76
N GLY A 40 -5.71 6.38 -20.20
CA GLY A 40 -5.14 7.29 -21.19
C GLY A 40 -4.34 8.46 -20.59
N HIS A 41 -4.11 8.48 -19.27
CA HIS A 41 -3.21 9.47 -18.66
C HIS A 41 -1.77 9.21 -19.09
N ASN A 42 -1.00 10.28 -19.33
CA ASN A 42 0.39 10.16 -19.73
C ASN A 42 1.30 9.82 -18.54
N GLU A 43 2.12 8.78 -18.69
CA GLU A 43 3.07 8.36 -17.64
C GLU A 43 4.02 9.48 -17.21
N ARG A 44 4.49 10.33 -18.14
CA ARG A 44 5.37 11.46 -17.84
C ARG A 44 4.71 12.45 -16.89
N ASP A 45 3.41 12.68 -17.06
CA ASP A 45 2.64 13.59 -16.20
C ASP A 45 2.41 12.99 -14.82
N LEU A 46 2.11 11.68 -14.77
CA LEU A 46 1.97 10.95 -13.51
C LEU A 46 3.29 10.80 -12.74
N ARG A 47 4.45 11.01 -13.37
CA ARG A 47 5.76 11.03 -12.71
C ARG A 47 6.19 12.41 -12.23
N LYS A 48 5.47 13.49 -12.61
CA LYS A 48 5.79 14.85 -12.16
C LYS A 48 5.70 14.96 -10.65
N ARG A 49 6.58 15.77 -10.05
CA ARG A 49 6.68 15.93 -8.59
C ARG A 49 5.35 16.32 -7.94
N GLU A 50 4.47 17.06 -8.63
CA GLU A 50 3.20 17.46 -8.04
C GLU A 50 2.19 16.31 -7.86
N ILE A 51 2.35 15.20 -8.59
CA ILE A 51 1.39 14.08 -8.63
C ILE A 51 2.06 12.77 -8.20
N GLY A 52 3.31 12.57 -8.59
CA GLY A 52 3.94 11.24 -8.62
C GLY A 52 3.96 10.50 -7.30
N HIS A 53 4.08 11.18 -6.17
CA HIS A 53 4.05 10.57 -4.84
C HIS A 53 2.87 11.05 -3.99
N ASP A 54 1.93 11.79 -4.59
CA ASP A 54 0.77 12.33 -3.89
C ASP A 54 -0.42 11.36 -4.04
N LEU A 55 -0.53 10.40 -3.12
CA LEU A 55 -1.57 9.38 -3.14
C LEU A 55 -2.99 9.97 -3.12
N LEU A 56 -3.19 11.14 -2.49
CA LEU A 56 -4.50 11.82 -2.48
C LEU A 56 -4.87 12.33 -3.86
N LYS A 57 -3.91 12.92 -4.58
CA LYS A 57 -4.14 13.37 -5.97
C LYS A 57 -4.34 12.19 -6.92
N LEU A 58 -3.52 11.15 -6.82
CA LEU A 58 -3.68 9.94 -7.63
C LEU A 58 -5.06 9.30 -7.39
N ARG A 59 -5.50 9.22 -6.14
CA ARG A 59 -6.85 8.78 -5.77
C ARG A 59 -7.92 9.67 -6.40
N SER A 60 -7.80 10.99 -6.28
CA SER A 60 -8.76 11.93 -6.86
C SER A 60 -8.90 11.74 -8.37
N LEU A 61 -7.79 11.53 -9.09
CA LEU A 61 -7.82 11.25 -10.52
C LEU A 61 -8.49 9.90 -10.80
N CYS A 62 -8.16 8.85 -10.04
CA CYS A 62 -8.79 7.54 -10.20
C CYS A 62 -10.32 7.60 -10.00
N LEU A 63 -10.78 8.36 -9.01
CA LEU A 63 -12.20 8.59 -8.77
C LEU A 63 -12.87 9.32 -9.93
N SER A 64 -12.23 10.34 -10.52
CA SER A 64 -12.78 11.03 -11.69
C SER A 64 -12.87 10.13 -12.93
N GLU A 65 -12.05 9.09 -12.99
CA GLU A 65 -12.04 8.06 -14.04
C GLU A 65 -12.94 6.85 -13.70
N GLY A 66 -13.71 6.93 -12.61
CA GLY A 66 -14.72 5.94 -12.21
C GLY A 66 -14.21 4.77 -11.34
N LEU A 67 -12.97 4.82 -10.83
CA LEU A 67 -12.48 3.80 -9.89
C LEU A 67 -12.96 4.11 -8.47
N HIS A 68 -14.08 3.52 -8.08
CA HIS A 68 -14.59 3.57 -6.71
C HIS A 68 -14.27 2.27 -5.97
N HIS A 69 -13.34 2.31 -5.02
CA HIS A 69 -12.90 1.10 -4.33
C HIS A 69 -12.48 1.36 -2.88
N SER A 70 -13.09 0.63 -1.94
CA SER A 70 -12.86 0.80 -0.50
C SER A 70 -11.44 0.45 -0.07
N GLY A 71 -10.80 -0.53 -0.71
CA GLY A 71 -9.40 -0.87 -0.45
C GLY A 71 -8.42 0.23 -0.86
N MET A 72 -8.73 0.98 -1.93
CA MET A 72 -7.93 2.16 -2.31
C MET A 72 -8.08 3.24 -1.24
N ASP A 73 -9.32 3.51 -0.81
CA ASP A 73 -9.61 4.55 0.18
C ASP A 73 -8.91 4.29 1.51
N MET A 74 -8.93 3.04 1.99
CA MET A 74 -8.22 2.60 3.19
C MET A 74 -6.70 2.81 3.05
N LEU A 75 -6.09 2.28 1.99
CA LEU A 75 -4.63 2.35 1.79
C LEU A 75 -4.15 3.79 1.63
N VAL A 76 -4.88 4.61 0.87
CA VAL A 76 -4.56 6.04 0.70
C VAL A 76 -4.74 6.79 2.01
N GLY A 77 -5.80 6.53 2.77
CA GLY A 77 -6.03 7.14 4.08
C GLY A 77 -4.91 6.82 5.08
N LEU A 78 -4.42 5.58 5.07
CA LEU A 78 -3.33 5.12 5.92
C LEU A 78 -1.97 5.73 5.53
N LEU A 79 -1.65 5.78 4.24
CA LEU A 79 -0.28 5.99 3.76
C LEU A 79 0.01 7.41 3.28
N ALA A 80 -1.00 8.16 2.80
CA ALA A 80 -0.79 9.39 2.04
C ALA A 80 -0.02 10.47 2.80
N LYS A 81 -0.29 10.62 4.10
CA LYS A 81 0.31 11.66 4.95
C LYS A 81 1.84 11.59 4.94
N HIS A 82 2.39 10.38 5.02
CA HIS A 82 3.83 10.15 5.21
C HIS A 82 4.54 9.74 3.90
N HIS A 83 3.81 9.18 2.94
CA HIS A 83 4.37 8.73 1.65
C HIS A 83 4.91 9.88 0.82
N LYS A 84 4.12 10.95 0.66
CA LYS A 84 4.47 12.12 -0.15
C LYS A 84 5.73 12.83 0.36
N GLU A 85 5.88 12.93 1.68
CA GLU A 85 6.97 13.61 2.35
C GLU A 85 8.16 12.67 2.65
N PHE A 86 8.13 11.44 2.13
CA PHE A 86 9.20 10.44 2.28
C PHE A 86 9.49 10.09 3.75
N GLU A 87 8.52 10.24 4.65
CA GLU A 87 8.73 10.12 6.10
C GLU A 87 8.88 8.67 6.57
N TYR A 88 8.44 7.70 5.76
CA TYR A 88 8.77 6.29 5.96
C TYR A 88 10.22 5.95 5.58
N ARG A 89 10.92 6.83 4.85
CA ARG A 89 12.35 6.70 4.50
C ARG A 89 13.25 7.48 5.44
N TYR A 90 12.81 8.67 5.81
CA TYR A 90 13.56 9.59 6.66
C TYR A 90 12.73 9.88 7.90
N MET A 91 12.89 9.02 8.90
CA MET A 91 12.16 9.13 10.17
C MET A 91 12.38 10.51 10.78
N LYS A 92 11.28 11.15 11.17
CA LYS A 92 11.30 12.41 11.91
C LYS A 92 10.92 12.15 13.36
N ARG A 93 11.55 12.92 14.27
CA ARG A 93 11.15 12.94 15.67
C ARG A 93 9.80 13.65 15.80
N ASN A 94 9.00 13.25 16.79
CA ASN A 94 7.69 13.85 17.09
C ASN A 94 6.65 13.71 15.97
N VAL A 95 6.75 12.64 15.16
CA VAL A 95 5.76 12.30 14.15
C VAL A 95 5.08 11.00 14.56
N THR A 96 3.75 11.02 14.66
CA THR A 96 2.94 9.83 14.88
C THR A 96 2.70 9.13 13.54
N TYR A 97 3.06 7.85 13.49
CA TYR A 97 2.81 6.99 12.35
C TYR A 97 1.63 6.08 12.66
N TRP A 98 0.59 6.18 11.84
CA TRP A 98 -0.59 5.34 11.94
C TRP A 98 -0.31 3.97 11.35
N THR A 99 -0.93 2.95 11.91
CA THR A 99 -0.86 1.60 11.36
C THR A 99 -2.19 0.90 11.45
N GLU A 100 -2.28 -0.19 10.70
CA GLU A 100 -3.45 -1.05 10.64
C GLU A 100 -2.98 -2.49 10.75
N ASP A 101 -3.92 -3.37 11.11
CA ASP A 101 -3.66 -4.80 11.13
C ASP A 101 -3.21 -5.29 9.73
N LEU A 102 -2.18 -6.14 9.68
CA LEU A 102 -1.61 -6.61 8.41
C LEU A 102 -2.66 -7.33 7.56
N ARG A 103 -3.56 -8.10 8.19
CA ARG A 103 -4.65 -8.77 7.47
C ARG A 103 -5.55 -7.75 6.79
N THR A 104 -5.84 -6.63 7.44
CA THR A 104 -6.63 -5.53 6.85
C THR A 104 -5.89 -4.91 5.67
N ILE A 105 -4.60 -4.60 5.82
CA ILE A 105 -3.77 -4.00 4.75
C ILE A 105 -3.71 -4.93 3.52
N PHE A 106 -3.36 -6.20 3.71
CA PHE A 106 -3.25 -7.16 2.61
C PHE A 106 -4.62 -7.56 2.03
N SER A 107 -5.69 -7.52 2.82
CA SER A 107 -7.05 -7.67 2.29
C SER A 107 -7.43 -6.48 1.40
N ALA A 108 -7.05 -5.25 1.79
CA ALA A 108 -7.23 -4.06 0.95
C ALA A 108 -6.45 -4.19 -0.37
N PHE A 109 -5.20 -4.67 -0.33
CA PHE A 109 -4.42 -4.98 -1.53
C PHE A 109 -5.07 -6.06 -2.39
N SER A 110 -5.56 -7.17 -1.82
CA SER A 110 -6.22 -8.24 -2.59
C SER A 110 -7.45 -7.73 -3.35
N HIS A 111 -8.23 -6.85 -2.71
CA HIS A 111 -9.40 -6.24 -3.35
C HIS A 111 -8.99 -5.24 -4.43
N LEU A 112 -7.97 -4.41 -4.16
CA LEU A 112 -7.46 -3.44 -5.13
C LEU A 112 -6.89 -4.14 -6.36
N ASP A 113 -6.05 -5.16 -6.15
CA ASP A 113 -5.47 -5.99 -7.21
C ASP A 113 -6.55 -6.57 -8.12
N ARG A 114 -7.56 -7.23 -7.56
CA ARG A 114 -8.71 -7.74 -8.32
C ARG A 114 -9.42 -6.67 -9.14
N THR A 115 -9.62 -5.49 -8.55
CA THR A 115 -10.34 -4.40 -9.22
C THR A 115 -9.52 -3.82 -10.37
N ILE A 116 -8.22 -3.60 -10.15
CA ILE A 116 -7.32 -3.09 -11.19
C ILE A 116 -7.12 -4.13 -12.29
N ASP A 117 -6.94 -5.41 -11.92
CA ASP A 117 -6.79 -6.49 -12.87
C ASP A 117 -8.03 -6.67 -13.75
N ALA A 118 -9.24 -6.58 -13.16
CA ALA A 118 -10.47 -6.61 -13.93
C ALA A 118 -10.61 -5.41 -14.91
N ALA A 119 -10.05 -4.26 -14.55
CA ALA A 119 -10.06 -3.09 -15.42
C ALA A 119 -9.03 -3.17 -16.55
N ILE A 120 -7.81 -3.62 -16.26
CA ILE A 120 -6.66 -3.56 -17.20
C ILE A 120 -6.45 -4.88 -17.95
N GLY A 121 -6.86 -6.01 -17.37
CA GLY A 121 -6.58 -7.35 -17.89
C GLY A 121 -5.11 -7.78 -17.73
N ALA A 122 -4.43 -7.32 -16.67
CA ALA A 122 -3.00 -7.55 -16.49
C ALA A 122 -2.66 -9.05 -16.41
N SER A 123 -3.39 -9.81 -15.59
CA SER A 123 -3.21 -11.26 -15.42
C SER A 123 -3.53 -12.02 -16.70
N ALA A 124 -4.60 -11.63 -17.41
CA ALA A 124 -4.96 -12.22 -18.68
C ALA A 124 -3.86 -12.05 -19.74
N SER A 125 -3.17 -10.90 -19.75
CA SER A 125 -2.04 -10.66 -20.66
C SER A 125 -0.83 -11.57 -20.41
N HIS A 126 -0.75 -12.18 -19.21
CA HIS A 126 0.27 -13.17 -18.84
C HIS A 126 -0.26 -14.61 -18.82
N GLY A 127 -1.50 -14.86 -19.28
CA GLY A 127 -2.12 -16.19 -19.28
C GLY A 127 -2.45 -16.72 -17.87
N VAL A 128 -2.58 -15.82 -16.89
CA VAL A 128 -2.90 -16.16 -15.49
C VAL A 128 -4.33 -15.73 -15.17
N ALA A 129 -5.03 -16.52 -14.36
CA ALA A 129 -6.33 -16.11 -13.83
C ALA A 129 -6.16 -14.92 -12.88
N GLY A 130 -6.98 -13.89 -13.09
CA GLY A 130 -6.96 -12.69 -12.25
C GLY A 130 -7.32 -12.95 -10.79
N GLY A 131 -6.77 -12.15 -9.89
CA GLY A 131 -7.28 -12.02 -8.53
C GLY A 131 -6.73 -13.00 -7.49
N GLY A 132 -5.41 -12.94 -7.28
CA GLY A 132 -4.79 -13.63 -6.16
C GLY A 132 -5.37 -13.20 -4.81
N ARG A 133 -5.40 -14.13 -3.85
CA ARG A 133 -5.77 -13.84 -2.46
C ARG A 133 -4.58 -14.14 -1.58
N TRP A 134 -4.34 -13.27 -0.60
CA TRP A 134 -3.44 -13.59 0.50
C TRP A 134 -4.12 -14.56 1.46
N ASP A 135 -3.51 -15.74 1.64
CA ASP A 135 -3.89 -16.69 2.68
C ASP A 135 -3.18 -16.31 3.97
N PHE A 136 -3.96 -15.97 5.01
CA PHE A 136 -3.43 -15.67 6.33
C PHE A 136 -3.56 -16.89 7.23
N PRO A 137 -2.50 -17.24 7.98
CA PRO A 137 -2.62 -18.11 9.12
C PRO A 137 -3.73 -17.65 10.07
N MET A 138 -4.41 -18.60 10.73
CA MET A 138 -5.43 -18.33 11.73
C MET A 138 -4.85 -17.84 13.06
N ASP A 139 -3.52 -17.89 13.23
CA ASP A 139 -2.87 -17.40 14.44
C ASP A 139 -2.89 -15.86 14.51
N GLU A 140 -2.94 -15.32 15.73
CA GLU A 140 -3.01 -13.87 15.97
C GLU A 140 -1.67 -13.14 15.69
N GLY A 141 -0.69 -13.82 15.10
CA GLY A 141 0.69 -13.33 14.91
C GLY A 141 0.86 -12.18 13.90
N TRP A 142 -0.23 -11.72 13.28
CA TRP A 142 -0.22 -10.72 12.19
C TRP A 142 -0.66 -9.32 12.63
N ARG A 143 -0.75 -9.06 13.95
CA ARG A 143 -1.10 -7.74 14.48
C ARG A 143 0.15 -6.85 14.56
N LEU A 144 0.13 -5.70 13.88
CA LEU A 144 1.04 -4.60 14.19
C LEU A 144 0.48 -3.81 15.39
N PRO A 145 1.32 -3.27 16.29
CA PRO A 145 0.85 -2.42 17.38
C PRO A 145 0.16 -1.17 16.79
N GLY A 146 -1.12 -0.95 17.10
CA GLY A 146 -2.00 0.01 16.41
C GLY A 146 -1.54 1.48 16.39
N ILE A 147 -0.57 1.86 17.23
CA ILE A 147 0.11 3.17 17.21
C ILE A 147 1.58 2.93 17.53
N THR A 148 2.48 3.50 16.73
CA THR A 148 3.92 3.58 17.07
C THR A 148 4.31 5.05 17.21
N GLU A 149 4.70 5.45 18.42
CA GLU A 149 5.23 6.78 18.72
C GLU A 149 6.77 6.72 18.68
N THR A 150 7.40 7.64 17.94
CA THR A 150 8.86 7.81 18.00
C THR A 150 9.20 8.69 19.21
N ARG A 151 9.90 8.13 20.19
CA ARG A 151 10.46 8.88 21.32
C ARG A 151 11.70 9.68 20.92
#